data_AF-A0A2V9QSR4-F1
#
_entry.id   AF-A0A2V9QSR4-F1
#
_cell.length_a   1.000
_cell.length_b   1.000
_cell.length_c   1.000
_cell.angle_alpha   90.00
_cell.angle_beta   90.00
_cell.angle_gamma   90.00
#
_symmetry.space_group_name_H-M   'P 1'
#
loop_
_entity.id
_entity.type
_entity.pdbx_description
1 polymer ?
#
loop_
_entity_poly.entity_id
_entity_poly.type
_entity_poly.pdbx_seq_one_letter_code
_entity_poly.pdbx_strand_id
1 'polypeptide(L)'
;MNTQHIHVFQTQLGAFSGLQHLSTMDVYLDPVSFLPLDIGFNVHPDNDMNTDTPSEIRFATYQPVNGVQVPFHFQRIFNGNVALDATVTSATINTGLQDNLFTLP
;
A
#
# COMPACT_ATOMS: atom_id res chain seq x y z
N MET A 1 -4.73 2.03 -20.05
CA MET A 1 -3.30 1.85 -19.74
C MET A 1 -3.08 0.39 -19.41
N ASN A 2 -1.99 -0.22 -19.88
CA ASN A 2 -1.69 -1.61 -19.57
C ASN A 2 -0.95 -1.65 -18.22
N THR A 3 -1.45 -2.41 -17.25
CA THR A 3 -0.84 -2.58 -15.91
C THR A 3 -0.73 -4.07 -15.62
N GLN A 4 0.31 -4.49 -14.92
CA GLN A 4 0.34 -5.83 -14.35
C GLN A 4 -0.47 -5.83 -13.05
N HIS A 5 -1.33 -6.84 -12.87
CA HIS A 5 -2.20 -6.94 -11.70
C HIS A 5 -1.85 -8.19 -10.90
N ILE A 6 -1.73 -8.02 -9.58
CA ILE A 6 -1.48 -9.08 -8.61
C ILE A 6 -2.62 -9.04 -7.60
N HIS A 7 -3.35 -10.14 -7.47
CA HIS A 7 -4.39 -10.32 -6.47
C HIS A 7 -3.88 -11.22 -5.35
N VAL A 8 -3.84 -10.72 -4.12
CA VAL A 8 -3.34 -11.45 -2.95
C VAL A 8 -4.36 -11.48 -1.84
N PHE A 9 -4.36 -12.57 -1.10
CA PHE A 9 -5.18 -12.77 0.08
C PHE A 9 -4.55 -13.84 0.95
N GLN A 10 -4.83 -13.82 2.24
CA GLN A 10 -4.40 -14.86 3.16
C GLN A 10 -5.33 -16.06 3.04
N THR A 11 -4.75 -17.23 2.75
CA THR A 11 -5.46 -18.51 2.88
C THR A 11 -5.27 -19.03 4.29
N GLN A 12 -6.37 -19.28 4.99
CA GLN A 12 -6.31 -19.86 6.33
C GLN A 12 -6.83 -21.30 6.27
N LEU A 13 -5.96 -22.26 6.60
CA LEU A 13 -6.30 -23.68 6.64
C LEU A 13 -7.43 -23.89 7.66
N GLY A 14 -8.60 -24.33 7.18
CA GLY A 14 -9.78 -24.59 8.02
C GLY A 14 -10.73 -23.39 8.23
N ALA A 15 -10.47 -22.24 7.62
CA ALA A 15 -11.39 -21.10 7.66
C ALA A 15 -12.50 -21.20 6.61
N PHE A 16 -13.67 -20.66 6.94
CA PHE A 16 -14.78 -20.43 6.01
C PHE A 16 -14.32 -19.53 4.86
N SER A 17 -14.74 -19.83 3.63
CA SER A 17 -14.40 -19.08 2.40
C SER A 17 -14.72 -17.57 2.48
N GLY A 18 -15.58 -17.17 3.42
CA GLY A 18 -15.94 -15.78 3.67
C GLY A 18 -14.87 -14.92 4.30
N LEU A 19 -13.79 -15.46 4.90
CA LEU A 19 -12.77 -14.61 5.56
C LEU A 19 -11.69 -14.08 4.62
N GLN A 20 -11.61 -14.61 3.39
CA GLN A 20 -10.62 -14.20 2.40
C GLN A 20 -10.64 -12.68 2.15
N HIS A 21 -11.84 -12.12 2.02
CA HIS A 21 -12.04 -10.71 1.67
C HIS A 21 -11.38 -9.75 2.68
N LEU A 22 -11.26 -10.15 3.95
CA LEU A 22 -10.64 -9.35 5.01
C LEU A 22 -9.15 -9.06 4.79
N SER A 23 -8.53 -9.83 3.90
CA SER A 23 -7.10 -9.76 3.59
C SER A 23 -6.84 -9.51 2.11
N THR A 24 -7.90 -9.36 1.32
CA THR A 24 -7.78 -9.18 -0.12
C THR A 24 -7.15 -7.84 -0.42
N MET A 25 -6.10 -7.87 -1.24
CA MET A 25 -5.47 -6.69 -1.81
C MET A 25 -5.20 -6.91 -3.30
N ASP A 26 -5.32 -5.83 -4.05
CA ASP A 26 -5.01 -5.75 -5.46
C ASP A 26 -3.82 -4.80 -5.63
N VAL A 27 -2.72 -5.29 -6.20
CA VAL A 27 -1.52 -4.51 -6.49
C VAL A 27 -1.40 -4.32 -7.99
N TYR A 28 -1.32 -3.06 -8.42
CA TYR A 28 -1.13 -2.69 -9.82
C TYR A 28 0.28 -2.18 -10.02
N LEU A 29 1.00 -2.80 -10.95
CA LEU A 29 2.39 -2.47 -11.28
C LEU A 29 2.48 -1.91 -12.70
N ASP A 30 3.44 -1.01 -12.90
CA ASP A 30 3.88 -0.63 -14.22
C ASP A 30 4.54 -1.84 -14.91
N PRO A 31 4.14 -2.23 -16.13
CA PRO A 31 4.58 -3.48 -16.74
C PRO A 31 6.03 -3.48 -17.23
N VAL A 32 6.72 -2.33 -17.21
CA VAL A 32 8.11 -2.19 -17.66
C VAL A 32 9.06 -2.12 -16.47
N SER A 33 8.75 -1.26 -15.51
CA SER A 33 9.58 -1.00 -14.32
C SER A 33 9.23 -1.89 -13.13
N PHE A 34 8.06 -2.54 -13.16
CA PHE A 34 7.47 -3.28 -12.05
C PHE A 34 7.27 -2.46 -10.77
N LEU A 35 7.31 -1.12 -10.88
CA LEU A 35 7.03 -0.23 -9.75
C LEU A 35 5.53 -0.25 -9.44
N PRO A 36 5.15 -0.22 -8.15
CA PRO A 36 3.76 -0.04 -7.76
C PRO A 36 3.20 1.27 -8.30
N LEU A 37 2.03 1.19 -8.92
CA LEU A 37 1.25 2.36 -9.32
C LEU A 37 0.10 2.58 -8.34
N ASP A 38 -0.48 1.48 -7.88
CA ASP A 38 -1.65 1.49 -7.02
C ASP A 38 -1.75 0.20 -6.17
N ILE A 39 -2.30 0.32 -4.96
CA ILE A 39 -2.72 -0.77 -4.09
C ILE A 39 -4.16 -0.52 -3.65
N GLY A 40 -5.08 -1.37 -4.09
CA GLY A 40 -6.48 -1.39 -3.67
C GLY A 40 -6.74 -2.44 -2.58
N PHE A 41 -7.54 -2.11 -1.59
CA PHE A 41 -7.92 -3.01 -0.50
C PHE A 41 -9.19 -2.52 0.19
N ASN A 42 -9.88 -3.41 0.92
CA ASN A 42 -10.97 -3.02 1.79
C ASN A 42 -10.46 -2.75 3.20
N VAL A 43 -11.03 -1.74 3.84
CA VAL A 43 -10.91 -1.54 5.29
C VAL A 43 -12.26 -1.76 5.94
N HIS A 44 -12.23 -2.24 7.17
CA HIS A 44 -13.43 -2.63 7.91
C HIS A 44 -13.54 -1.82 9.21
N PRO A 45 -14.74 -1.43 9.62
CA PRO A 45 -14.98 -0.91 10.96
C PRO A 45 -14.52 -1.87 12.06
N ASP A 46 -13.98 -1.33 13.16
CA ASP A 46 -13.50 -2.13 14.31
C ASP A 46 -14.58 -3.04 14.90
N ASN A 47 -15.86 -2.66 14.77
CA ASN A 47 -17.02 -3.38 15.30
C ASN A 47 -17.79 -4.19 14.25
N ASP A 48 -17.40 -4.16 12.97
CA ASP A 48 -18.06 -4.93 11.91
C ASP A 48 -17.11 -5.27 10.76
N MET A 49 -16.59 -6.50 10.77
CA MET A 49 -15.72 -7.00 9.72
C MET A 49 -16.44 -7.29 8.39
N ASN A 50 -17.78 -7.30 8.36
CA ASN A 50 -18.53 -7.63 7.14
C ASN A 50 -18.83 -6.39 6.28
N THR A 51 -18.49 -5.20 6.78
CA THR A 51 -18.66 -3.95 6.04
C THR A 51 -17.35 -3.61 5.33
N ASP A 52 -17.38 -3.69 4.01
CA ASP A 52 -16.27 -3.30 3.15
C ASP A 52 -16.32 -1.81 2.80
N THR A 53 -15.25 -1.10 3.14
CA THR A 53 -15.02 0.25 2.63
C THR A 53 -13.80 0.25 1.72
N PRO A 54 -13.93 0.59 0.42
CA PRO A 54 -12.79 0.56 -0.48
C PRO A 54 -11.78 1.65 -0.11
N SER A 55 -10.53 1.25 -0.04
CA SER A 55 -9.36 2.11 0.18
C SER A 55 -8.33 1.83 -0.91
N GLU A 56 -7.62 2.87 -1.30
CA GLU A 56 -6.65 2.81 -2.40
C GLU A 56 -5.44 3.67 -2.02
N ILE A 57 -4.23 3.25 -2.41
CA ILE A 57 -3.01 4.05 -2.29
C ILE A 57 -2.38 4.17 -3.67
N ARG A 58 -2.41 5.38 -4.23
CA ARG A 58 -1.79 5.70 -5.51
C ARG A 58 -0.38 6.24 -5.31
N PHE A 59 0.57 5.74 -6.10
CA PHE A 59 1.96 6.16 -6.08
C PHE A 59 2.31 6.91 -7.36
N ALA A 60 3.08 7.99 -7.22
CA ALA A 60 3.55 8.79 -8.33
C ALA A 60 4.92 9.40 -8.05
N THR A 61 5.50 10.00 -9.09
CA THR A 61 6.74 10.78 -8.99
C THR A 61 7.87 9.95 -8.41
N TYR A 62 8.09 8.75 -8.95
CA TYR A 62 9.22 7.92 -8.55
C TYR A 62 10.55 8.61 -8.86
N GLN A 63 11.44 8.66 -7.87
CA GLN A 63 12.78 9.20 -7.99
C GLN A 63 13.83 8.19 -7.51
N PRO A 64 15.00 8.12 -8.17
CA PRO A 64 16.10 7.31 -7.69
C PRO A 64 16.76 7.95 -6.46
N VAL A 65 16.78 7.22 -5.35
CA VAL A 65 17.50 7.57 -4.13
C VAL A 65 18.50 6.45 -3.86
N ASN A 66 19.80 6.72 -3.99
CA ASN A 66 20.85 5.69 -3.87
C ASN A 66 20.59 4.41 -4.71
N GLY A 67 20.01 4.57 -5.90
CA GLY A 67 19.69 3.46 -6.81
C GLY A 67 18.35 2.75 -6.54
N VAL A 68 17.62 3.13 -5.48
CA VAL A 68 16.27 2.63 -5.18
C VAL A 68 15.23 3.61 -5.71
N GLN A 69 14.22 3.12 -6.40
CA GLN A 69 13.09 3.95 -6.84
C GLN A 69 12.13 4.19 -5.67
N VAL A 70 11.93 5.44 -5.29
CA VAL A 70 11.09 5.86 -4.17
C VAL A 70 9.96 6.75 -4.69
N PRO A 71 8.69 6.52 -4.34
CA PRO A 71 7.61 7.43 -4.72
C PRO A 71 7.69 8.72 -3.92
N PHE A 72 7.77 9.87 -4.60
CA PHE A 72 7.81 11.18 -3.95
C PHE A 72 6.42 11.84 -3.85
N HIS A 73 5.39 11.20 -4.39
CA HIS A 73 4.01 11.60 -4.23
C HIS A 73 3.16 10.36 -4.04
N PHE A 74 2.28 10.38 -3.04
CA PHE A 74 1.28 9.34 -2.88
C PHE A 74 0.00 9.88 -2.27
N GLN A 75 -1.11 9.29 -2.68
CA GLN A 75 -2.43 9.65 -2.20
C GLN A 75 -3.10 8.42 -1.61
N ARG A 76 -3.77 8.60 -0.46
CA ARG A 76 -4.73 7.61 0.03
C ARG A 76 -6.12 8.08 -0.31
N ILE A 77 -6.86 7.23 -1.01
CA ILE A 77 -8.28 7.42 -1.31
C ILE A 77 -9.07 6.49 -0.41
N PHE A 78 -10.09 7.02 0.23
CA PHE A 78 -10.99 6.29 1.11
C PHE A 78 -12.43 6.55 0.66
N ASN A 79 -13.13 5.48 0.31
CA ASN A 79 -14.50 5.54 -0.21
C ASN A 79 -14.64 6.54 -1.38
N GLY A 80 -13.71 6.47 -2.34
CA GLY A 80 -13.68 7.32 -3.54
C GLY A 80 -13.22 8.77 -3.35
N ASN A 81 -12.92 9.19 -2.12
CA ASN A 81 -12.46 10.55 -1.81
C ASN A 81 -11.01 10.55 -1.35
N VAL A 82 -10.23 11.58 -1.68
CA VAL A 82 -8.86 11.73 -1.19
C VAL A 82 -8.90 12.00 0.32
N ALA A 83 -8.35 11.06 1.09
CA ALA A 83 -8.22 11.17 2.54
C ALA A 83 -6.84 11.67 2.96
N LEU A 84 -5.81 11.39 2.17
CA LEU A 84 -4.44 11.88 2.35
C LEU A 84 -3.84 12.18 0.99
N ASP A 85 -3.15 13.31 0.91
CA ASP A 85 -2.27 13.66 -0.20
C ASP A 85 -0.92 14.08 0.38
N ALA A 86 0.13 13.34 0.05
CA ALA A 86 1.44 13.52 0.63
C ALA A 86 2.51 13.66 -0.47
N THR A 87 3.34 14.69 -0.31
CA THR A 87 4.55 14.90 -1.11
C THR A 87 5.78 14.74 -0.24
N VAL A 88 6.69 13.88 -0.65
CA VAL A 88 8.01 13.71 -0.03
C VAL A 88 8.95 14.72 -0.66
N THR A 89 9.65 15.51 0.15
CA THR A 89 10.63 16.49 -0.35
C THR A 89 12.04 15.92 -0.41
N SER A 90 12.34 14.92 0.41
CA SER A 90 13.65 14.28 0.49
C SER A 90 13.55 12.89 1.09
N ALA A 91 14.39 11.98 0.62
CA ALA A 91 14.59 10.66 1.21
C ALA A 91 16.08 10.33 1.23
N THR A 92 16.51 9.62 2.27
CA THR A 92 17.87 9.10 2.42
C THR A 92 17.80 7.65 2.85
N ILE A 93 18.58 6.78 2.21
CA ILE A 93 18.55 5.33 2.43
C ILE A 93 19.91 4.89 3.00
N ASN A 94 19.89 3.89 3.88
CA ASN A 94 21.07 3.29 4.52
C ASN A 94 21.90 4.31 5.33
N THR A 95 21.25 5.18 6.10
CA THR A 95 21.90 6.21 6.92
C THR A 95 22.56 5.67 8.19
N GLY A 96 22.44 4.38 8.49
CA GLY A 96 23.01 3.77 9.70
C GLY A 96 22.25 4.16 10.98
N LEU A 97 20.91 4.21 10.92
CA LEU A 97 20.07 4.45 12.09
C LEU A 97 20.37 3.40 13.18
N GLN A 98 20.49 3.86 14.43
CA GLN A 98 20.75 3.01 15.59
C GLN A 98 19.44 2.42 16.15
N ASP A 99 19.50 1.19 16.66
CA ASP A 99 18.33 0.49 17.22
C ASP A 99 17.67 1.23 18.39
N ASN A 100 18.44 2.01 19.15
CA ASN A 100 17.93 2.82 20.26
C ASN A 100 16.96 3.94 19.80
N LEU A 101 16.93 4.30 18.52
CA LEU A 101 15.95 5.25 17.99
C LEU A 101 14.53 4.68 17.95
N PHE A 102 14.39 3.37 18.10
CA PHE A 102 13.11 2.65 18.01
C PHE A 102 12.62 2.15 19.37
N THR A 103 13.22 2.59 20.48
CA THR A 103 12.72 2.27 21.82
C THR A 103 11.61 3.24 22.21
N LEU A 104 10.54 2.72 22.83
CA LEU A 104 9.53 3.56 23.47
C LEU A 104 10.15 4.31 24.68
N PRO A 105 9.66 5.52 25.00
CA PRO A 105 10.02 6.22 26.24
C PRO A 105 9.74 5.41 27.50
#